data_AF-G7MC53-F1
#
_entry.id   AF-G7MC53-F1
#
_cell.length_a   1.000
_cell.length_b   1.000
_cell.length_c   1.000
_cell.angle_alpha   90.00
_cell.angle_beta   90.00
_cell.angle_gamma   90.00
#
_symmetry.space_group_name_H-M   'P 1'
#
loop_
_entity.id
_entity.type
_entity.pdbx_description
1 polymer ?
#
loop_
_entity_poly.entity_id
_entity_poly.type
_entity_poly.pdbx_seq_one_letter_code
_entity_poly.pdbx_strand_id
1 'polypeptide(L)'
;MFIKIFFAQMFIYNILQDALHLANSKLKEILYKKQLMHNKNYKNNKNINENNAIGLLKEKLIKIMMTVNDTIRGNEYTKLITEMLKYISEVRPEKPSNVRIKNLSNKYSCNLKPSF
;
A
#
# COMPACT_ATOMS: atom_id res chain seq x y z
N MET A 1 -5.72 -28.93 12.51
CA MET A 1 -4.82 -28.33 11.50
C MET A 1 -5.20 -26.88 11.17
N PHE A 2 -6.48 -26.57 10.92
CA PHE A 2 -6.97 -25.21 10.62
C PHE A 2 -6.67 -24.13 11.67
N ILE A 3 -6.74 -24.48 12.97
CA ILE A 3 -6.52 -23.52 14.06
C ILE A 3 -5.10 -22.91 14.03
N LYS A 4 -4.07 -23.72 13.73
CA LYS A 4 -2.68 -23.25 13.66
C LYS A 4 -2.46 -22.28 12.49
N ILE A 5 -3.11 -22.55 11.36
CA ILE A 5 -3.04 -21.71 10.15
C ILE A 5 -3.71 -20.36 10.41
N PHE A 6 -4.86 -20.37 11.09
CA PHE A 6 -5.56 -19.15 11.48
C PHE A 6 -4.71 -18.23 12.36
N PHE A 7 -4.09 -18.77 13.42
CA PHE A 7 -3.23 -17.96 14.29
C PHE A 7 -1.98 -17.43 13.58
N ALA A 8 -1.35 -18.22 12.73
CA ALA A 8 -0.22 -17.77 11.92
C ALA A 8 -0.61 -16.62 10.99
N GLN A 9 -1.79 -16.70 10.37
CA GLN A 9 -2.29 -15.65 9.49
C GLN A 9 -2.62 -14.36 10.25
N MET A 10 -3.25 -14.46 11.43
CA MET A 10 -3.49 -13.31 12.30
C MET A 10 -2.19 -12.63 12.74
N PHE A 11 -1.17 -13.42 13.09
CA PHE A 11 0.14 -12.90 13.47
C PHE A 11 0.82 -12.13 12.33
N ILE A 12 0.84 -12.69 11.13
CA ILE A 12 1.41 -12.04 9.93
C ILE A 12 0.63 -10.76 9.61
N TYR A 13 -0.69 -10.79 9.72
CA TYR A 13 -1.54 -9.62 9.46
C TYR A 13 -1.24 -8.48 10.44
N ASN A 14 -1.03 -8.79 11.71
CA ASN A 14 -0.67 -7.77 12.72
C ASN A 14 0.67 -7.12 12.40
N ILE A 15 1.70 -7.91 12.09
CA ILE A 15 3.03 -7.38 11.70
C ILE A 15 2.91 -6.50 10.45
N LEU A 16 2.13 -6.94 9.47
CA LEU A 16 1.90 -6.19 8.25
C LEU A 16 1.24 -4.83 8.55
N GLN A 17 0.20 -4.82 9.39
CA GLN A 17 -0.48 -3.58 9.76
C GLN A 17 0.43 -2.62 10.51
N ASP A 18 1.25 -3.14 11.43
CA ASP A 18 2.23 -2.32 12.16
C ASP A 18 3.28 -1.72 11.21
N ALA A 19 3.80 -2.51 10.27
CA ALA A 19 4.76 -2.04 9.26
C ALA A 19 4.15 -0.96 8.35
N LEU A 20 2.92 -1.16 7.89
CA LEU A 20 2.18 -0.19 7.07
C LEU A 20 1.91 1.10 7.84
N HIS A 21 1.46 1.01 9.10
CA HIS A 21 1.19 2.17 9.93
C HIS A 21 2.45 3.00 10.17
N LEU A 22 3.57 2.33 10.47
CA LEU A 22 4.86 2.98 10.67
C LEU A 22 5.37 3.65 9.39
N ALA A 23 5.25 2.97 8.25
CA ALA A 23 5.70 3.50 6.98
C ALA A 23 4.82 4.69 6.53
N ASN A 24 3.50 4.63 6.72
CA ASN A 24 2.60 5.75 6.44
C ASN A 24 2.85 6.95 7.38
N SER A 25 3.16 6.69 8.66
CA SER A 25 3.52 7.75 9.61
C SER A 25 4.79 8.49 9.17
N LYS A 26 5.84 7.76 8.78
CA LYS A 26 7.07 8.34 8.21
C LYS A 26 6.81 9.12 6.93
N LEU A 27 5.94 8.61 6.06
CA LEU A 27 5.56 9.29 4.83
C LEU A 27 4.90 10.64 5.13
N LYS A 28 3.96 10.69 6.08
CA LYS A 28 3.31 11.93 6.52
C LYS A 28 4.32 12.96 7.05
N GLU A 29 5.29 12.53 7.86
CA GLU A 29 6.36 13.41 8.34
C GLU A 29 7.19 13.99 7.19
N ILE A 30 7.56 13.15 6.21
CA ILE A 30 8.33 13.60 5.03
C ILE A 30 7.51 14.61 4.22
N LEU A 31 6.22 14.37 4.02
CA LEU A 31 5.35 15.29 3.30
C LEU A 31 5.16 16.61 4.04
N TYR A 32 4.95 16.56 5.35
CA TYR A 32 4.81 17.75 6.19
C TYR A 32 6.08 18.62 6.14
N LYS A 33 7.27 18.01 6.27
CA LYS A 33 8.55 18.74 6.12
C LYS A 33 8.70 19.37 4.73
N LYS A 34 8.32 18.66 3.66
CA LYS A 34 8.36 19.20 2.29
C LYS A 34 7.37 20.35 2.08
N GLN A 35 6.19 20.27 2.70
CA GLN A 35 5.18 21.33 2.65
C GLN A 35 5.71 22.60 3.32
N LEU A 36 6.31 22.48 4.52
CA LEU A 36 6.93 23.60 5.23
C LEU A 36 8.07 24.25 4.41
N MET A 37 8.92 23.45 3.76
CA MET A 37 10.05 23.97 2.97
C MET A 37 9.65 24.68 1.67
N HIS A 38 8.61 24.20 0.98
CA HIS A 38 8.26 24.70 -0.35
C HIS A 38 7.04 25.62 -0.41
N ASN A 39 6.43 25.94 0.75
CA ASN A 39 5.26 26.83 0.89
C ASN A 39 4.16 26.59 -0.16
N LYS A 40 4.02 25.33 -0.59
CA LYS A 40 3.02 24.86 -1.56
C LYS A 40 2.08 23.93 -0.83
N ASN A 41 0.79 24.03 -1.14
CA ASN A 41 -0.23 23.04 -0.75
C ASN A 41 0.07 21.70 -1.44
N TYR A 42 1.08 20.98 -0.96
CA TYR A 42 1.31 19.59 -1.34
C TYR A 42 0.07 18.83 -0.90
N LYS A 43 -0.60 18.17 -1.85
CA LYS A 43 -1.73 17.29 -1.53
C LYS A 43 -1.24 16.23 -0.56
N ASN A 44 -1.70 16.31 0.69
CA ASN A 44 -1.37 15.39 1.79
C ASN A 44 -1.99 13.99 1.59
N ASN A 45 -2.60 13.75 0.45
CA ASN A 45 -3.34 12.52 0.16
C ASN A 45 -2.43 11.55 -0.58
N LYS A 46 -1.33 11.15 0.05
CA LYS A 46 -0.48 10.07 -0.45
C LYS A 46 -0.37 9.02 0.64
N ASN A 47 -0.69 7.79 0.27
CA ASN A 47 -0.54 6.62 1.13
C ASN A 47 0.39 5.64 0.44
N ILE A 48 0.95 4.70 1.19
CA ILE A 48 1.67 3.58 0.61
C ILE A 48 0.67 2.68 -0.12
N ASN A 49 1.08 2.14 -1.26
CA ASN A 49 0.33 1.10 -1.95
C ASN A 49 0.36 -0.19 -1.13
N GLU A 50 -0.73 -0.48 -0.46
CA GLU A 50 -0.86 -1.64 0.43
C GLU A 50 -0.58 -2.96 -0.30
N ASN A 51 -1.05 -3.14 -1.53
CA ASN A 51 -0.85 -4.38 -2.27
C ASN A 51 0.62 -4.64 -2.57
N ASN A 52 1.35 -3.61 -3.02
CA ASN A 52 2.79 -3.73 -3.27
C ASN A 52 3.57 -3.93 -1.96
N ALA A 53 3.18 -3.23 -0.90
CA ALA A 53 3.79 -3.38 0.43
C ALA A 53 3.55 -4.79 1.01
N ILE A 54 2.36 -5.37 0.83
CA ILE A 54 2.04 -6.74 1.22
C ILE A 54 2.94 -7.73 0.49
N GLY A 55 3.10 -7.59 -0.83
CA GLY A 55 3.99 -8.44 -1.62
C GLY A 55 5.42 -8.38 -1.12
N LEU A 56 5.96 -7.17 -0.98
CA LEU A 56 7.33 -6.94 -0.54
C LEU A 56 7.58 -7.43 0.90
N LEU A 57 6.60 -7.25 1.78
CA LEU A 57 6.66 -7.77 3.15
C LEU A 57 6.67 -9.29 3.13
N LYS A 58 5.78 -9.96 2.39
CA LYS A 58 5.74 -11.43 2.34
C LYS A 58 7.07 -12.04 1.88
N GLU A 59 7.70 -11.44 0.87
CA GLU A 59 8.98 -11.91 0.34
C GLU A 59 10.13 -11.76 1.36
N LYS A 60 10.18 -10.64 2.07
CA LYS A 60 11.31 -10.31 2.96
C LYS A 60 11.10 -10.73 4.42
N LEU A 61 9.85 -10.87 4.87
CA LEU A 61 9.51 -11.17 6.27
C LEU A 61 10.11 -12.50 6.70
N ILE A 62 10.02 -13.55 5.87
CA ILE A 62 10.57 -14.87 6.20
C ILE A 62 12.08 -14.75 6.45
N LYS A 63 12.79 -14.03 5.59
CA LYS A 63 14.24 -13.82 5.72
C LYS A 63 14.58 -13.10 7.03
N ILE A 64 13.86 -12.01 7.33
CA ILE A 64 14.02 -11.23 8.56
C ILE A 64 13.77 -12.12 9.79
N MET A 65 12.72 -12.95 9.77
CA MET A 65 12.38 -13.84 10.89
C MET A 65 13.40 -14.96 11.09
N MET A 66 14.10 -15.38 10.03
CA MET A 66 15.18 -16.38 10.10
C MET A 66 16.51 -15.80 10.60
N THR A 67 16.66 -14.47 10.67
CA THR A 67 17.89 -13.86 11.21
C THR A 67 17.98 -14.03 12.73
N VAL A 68 19.10 -14.60 13.17
CA VAL A 68 19.37 -14.88 14.60
C VAL A 68 19.86 -13.62 15.33
N ASN A 69 20.57 -12.72 14.65
CA ASN A 69 21.12 -11.52 15.26
C ASN A 69 20.11 -10.36 15.23
N ASP A 70 19.71 -9.91 16.42
CA ASP A 70 18.73 -8.84 16.62
C ASP A 70 19.10 -7.52 15.96
N THR A 71 20.39 -7.16 15.96
CA THR A 71 20.86 -5.90 15.36
C THR A 71 20.70 -5.91 13.84
N ILE A 72 21.04 -7.04 13.21
CA ILE A 72 20.90 -7.24 11.77
C ILE A 72 19.41 -7.28 11.41
N ARG A 73 18.60 -7.97 12.21
CA ARG A 73 17.15 -8.06 12.04
C ARG A 73 16.48 -6.68 12.03
N GLY A 74 16.82 -5.82 13.00
CA GLY A 74 16.31 -4.44 13.06
C GLY A 74 16.74 -3.60 11.85
N ASN A 75 17.98 -3.75 11.39
CA ASN A 75 18.48 -3.07 10.20
C ASN A 75 17.80 -3.53 8.91
N GLU A 76 17.48 -4.82 8.77
CA GLU A 76 16.72 -5.32 7.63
C GLU A 76 15.26 -4.85 7.65
N TYR A 77 14.64 -4.83 8.83
CA TYR A 77 13.28 -4.32 9.00
C TYR A 77 13.17 -2.82 8.66
N THR A 78 14.14 -2.02 9.10
CA THR A 78 14.18 -0.59 8.74
C THR A 78 14.39 -0.38 7.24
N LYS A 79 15.26 -1.17 6.59
CA LYS A 79 15.43 -1.15 5.13
C LYS A 79 14.12 -1.49 4.40
N LEU A 80 13.39 -2.50 4.87
CA LEU A 80 12.09 -2.88 4.32
C LEU A 80 11.09 -1.72 4.38
N ILE A 81 11.01 -1.01 5.51
CA ILE A 81 10.16 0.20 5.63
C ILE A 81 10.59 1.28 4.63
N THR A 82 11.91 1.49 4.44
CA THR A 82 12.38 2.48 3.46
C THR A 82 12.08 2.10 2.02
N GLU A 83 12.02 0.81 1.70
CA GLU A 83 11.59 0.36 0.37
C GLU A 83 10.09 0.50 0.17
N MET A 84 9.28 0.22 1.20
CA MET A 84 7.83 0.46 1.16
C MET A 84 7.50 1.93 0.86
N LEU A 85 8.29 2.86 1.40
CA LEU A 85 8.16 4.29 1.12
C LEU A 85 8.39 4.65 -0.36
N LYS A 86 8.98 3.77 -1.18
CA LYS A 86 9.11 4.01 -2.63
C LYS A 86 7.80 3.75 -3.37
N TYR A 87 6.94 2.88 -2.83
CA TYR A 87 5.68 2.48 -3.45
C TYR A 87 4.53 3.36 -2.96
N ILE A 88 4.61 4.66 -3.27
CA ILE A 88 3.57 5.63 -2.90
C ILE A 88 2.47 5.62 -3.95
N SER A 89 1.22 5.68 -3.50
CA SER A 89 0.05 5.91 -4.36
C SER A 89 -0.68 7.16 -3.90
N GLU A 90 -1.17 7.93 -4.87
CA GLU A 90 -1.99 9.11 -4.60
C GLU A 90 -3.40 8.66 -4.23
N VAL A 91 -3.86 9.07 -3.05
CA VAL A 91 -5.25 8.96 -2.64
C VAL A 91 -6.00 10.10 -3.33
N ARG A 92 -6.95 9.75 -4.20
CA ARG A 92 -7.85 10.73 -4.82
C ARG A 92 -9.09 10.85 -3.95
N PRO A 93 -9.24 11.90 -3.14
CA PRO A 93 -10.36 12.01 -2.19
C PRO A 93 -11.71 12.20 -2.88
N GLU A 94 -11.72 12.77 -4.09
CA GLU A 94 -12.93 13.31 -4.72
C GLU A 94 -13.06 12.91 -6.20
N LYS A 95 -12.49 11.78 -6.61
CA LYS A 95 -12.86 11.27 -7.95
C LYS A 95 -14.19 10.55 -7.76
N PRO A 96 -15.34 11.06 -8.25
CA PRO A 96 -16.51 10.22 -8.35
C PRO A 96 -16.04 8.98 -9.12
N SER A 97 -16.18 7.79 -8.53
CA SER A 97 -16.14 6.59 -9.35
C SER A 97 -17.13 6.86 -10.47
N ASN A 98 -16.69 6.83 -11.72
CA ASN A 98 -17.63 6.82 -12.84
C ASN A 98 -18.39 5.51 -12.72
N VAL A 99 -19.38 5.46 -11.82
CA VAL A 99 -20.32 4.36 -11.70
C VAL A 99 -20.92 4.29 -13.08
N ARG A 100 -20.77 3.14 -13.73
CA ARG A 100 -21.32 2.93 -15.06
C ARG A 100 -22.84 3.10 -14.94
N ILE A 101 -23.35 4.26 -15.31
CA ILE A 101 -24.78 4.50 -15.39
C ILE A 101 -25.28 3.64 -16.55
N LYS A 102 -26.01 2.58 -16.25
CA LYS A 102 -26.62 1.71 -17.26
C LYS A 102 -27.84 2.44 -17.82
N ASN A 103 -27.64 3.24 -18.87
CA ASN A 103 -28.75 3.82 -19.62
C ASN A 103 -29.49 2.70 -20.36
N LEU A 104 -30.74 2.41 -19.98
CA LEU A 104 -31.59 1.43 -20.68
C LEU A 104 -31.91 1.86 -22.13
N SER A 105 -31.80 3.16 -22.42
CA SER A 105 -31.97 3.74 -23.75
C SER A 105 -30.77 3.55 -24.67
N ASN A 106 -29.68 2.93 -24.21
CA ASN A 106 -28.53 2.64 -25.05
C ASN A 106 -28.94 1.56 -26.07
N LYS A 107 -29.39 2.01 -27.25
CA LYS A 107 -30.05 1.22 -28.30
C LYS A 107 -29.18 0.07 -28.82
N TYR A 108 -27.88 0.10 -28.55
CA TYR A 108 -26.91 -0.90 -28.98
C TYR A 108 -26.30 -1.59 -27.76
N SER A 109 -26.65 -2.87 -27.57
CA SER A 109 -26.16 -3.71 -26.46
C SER A 109 -24.67 -4.00 -26.52
N CYS A 110 -24.04 -3.79 -27.68
CA CYS A 110 -22.61 -4.03 -27.91
C CYS A 110 -22.00 -2.88 -28.72
N ASN A 111 -21.01 -2.19 -28.15
CA ASN A 111 -20.10 -1.31 -28.89
C ASN A 111 -19.11 -2.14 -29.74
N LEU A 112 -19.61 -3.05 -30.57
CA LEU A 112 -18.80 -3.69 -31.59
C LEU A 112 -18.65 -2.68 -32.72
N LYS A 113 -17.50 -2.00 -32.79
CA LYS A 113 -17.12 -1.36 -34.05
C LYS A 113 -17.08 -2.47 -35.10
N PRO A 114 -17.76 -2.35 -36.26
CA PRO A 114 -17.47 -3.26 -37.35
C PRO A 114 -16.02 -3.01 -37.73
N SER A 115 -15.16 -4.01 -37.52
CA SER A 115 -13.84 -4.03 -38.14
C SER A 115 -14.06 -4.10 -39.64
N PHE A 116 -13.56 -3.09 -40.36
CA PHE A 116 -13.41 -3.14 -41.81
C PHE A 116 -12.33 -4.15 -42.19
#